data_AF-A0A8H5DJR0-F1
#
_entry.id   AF-A0A8H5DJR0-F1
#
_cell.length_a   1.000
_cell.length_b   1.000
_cell.length_c   1.000
_cell.angle_alpha   90.00
_cell.angle_beta   90.00
_cell.angle_gamma   90.00
#
_symmetry.space_group_name_H-M   'P 1'
#
loop_
_entity.id
_entity.type
_entity.pdbx_description
1 polymer ?
#
loop_
_entity_poly.entity_id
_entity_poly.type
_entity_poly.pdbx_seq_one_letter_code
_entity_poly.pdbx_strand_id
1 'polypeptide(L)'
;LKYDLTRWGYAICANALSAEQVQIVRTAVEEQAEAERLVGVGHLDGSHKKVGDQPNQRVWNLPNKGDEFLDLLNHPLIDAIMPWFLGSNFSLFTMSANIARPGTSGIYMHRDQMVMAPDTTAHAYVLNTMWYLTDVSEEKGATRVYPGSHVQNVLPVDINHIVSPILSGVSVPYEYEAGDKRLMNMLQKGTSIPAAAPAGSCVLLDSRTWHSTGINTTKETRPVILQSFCRFFVRQIENYQAILSEEVKAKLSERQRALLGLPSFKPGDKGHGFAMYNWPGINVGRIRAAVSKE
;
A
#
# COMPACT_ATOMS: atom_id res chain seq x y z
N LEU A 1 9.63 9.22 13.06
CA LEU A 1 8.50 8.41 12.55
C LEU A 1 7.12 9.03 12.83
N LYS A 2 6.54 8.90 14.03
CA LYS A 2 5.17 9.41 14.31
C LYS A 2 5.06 10.92 14.09
N TYR A 3 6.02 11.68 14.60
CA TYR A 3 6.13 13.13 14.36
C TYR A 3 6.14 13.47 12.86
N ASP A 4 6.98 12.80 12.07
CA ASP A 4 7.12 13.06 10.64
C ASP A 4 5.86 12.66 9.87
N LEU A 5 5.23 11.53 10.21
CA LEU A 5 3.94 11.14 9.62
C LEU A 5 2.86 12.18 9.89
N THR A 6 2.75 12.68 11.13
CA THR A 6 1.79 13.73 11.46
C THR A 6 2.08 15.03 10.71
N ARG A 7 3.34 15.45 10.66
CA ARG A 7 3.73 16.75 10.11
C ARG A 7 3.78 16.76 8.58
N TRP A 8 4.29 15.70 7.99
CA TRP A 8 4.70 15.65 6.58
C TRP A 8 3.95 14.62 5.75
N GLY A 9 3.15 13.74 6.37
CA GLY A 9 2.37 12.73 5.66
C GLY A 9 3.21 11.53 5.20
N TYR A 10 4.50 11.52 5.51
CA TYR A 10 5.39 10.39 5.26
C TYR A 10 6.52 10.37 6.30
N ALA A 11 7.16 9.22 6.47
CA ALA A 11 8.36 9.06 7.28
C ALA A 11 9.23 7.93 6.73
N ILE A 12 10.53 7.95 7.02
CA ILE A 12 11.45 6.88 6.62
C ILE A 12 12.01 6.24 7.89
N CYS A 13 11.82 4.92 8.02
CA CYS A 13 12.51 4.11 9.01
C CYS A 13 13.76 3.52 8.33
N ALA A 14 14.91 4.11 8.60
CA ALA A 14 16.18 3.54 8.15
C ALA A 14 16.46 2.21 8.86
N ASN A 15 17.13 1.29 8.17
CA ASN A 15 17.54 -0.01 8.70
C ASN A 15 16.37 -0.81 9.31
N ALA A 16 15.19 -0.73 8.69
CA ALA A 16 14.02 -1.48 9.13
C ALA A 16 14.23 -2.99 8.94
N LEU A 17 14.89 -3.39 7.85
CA LEU A 17 15.35 -4.76 7.60
C LEU A 17 16.88 -4.82 7.67
N SER A 18 17.39 -5.93 8.18
CA SER A 18 18.81 -6.29 8.08
C SER A 18 19.18 -6.62 6.63
N ALA A 19 20.48 -6.59 6.32
CA ALA A 19 20.98 -6.96 4.99
C ALA A 19 20.60 -8.41 4.60
N GLU A 20 20.58 -9.33 5.56
CA GLU A 20 20.14 -10.72 5.35
C GLU A 20 18.65 -10.79 4.99
N GLN A 21 17.80 -10.10 5.76
CA GLN A 21 16.36 -10.04 5.46
C GLN A 21 16.08 -9.39 4.10
N VAL A 22 16.82 -8.33 3.75
CA VAL A 22 16.74 -7.72 2.42
C VAL A 22 17.06 -8.73 1.34
N GLN A 23 18.14 -9.50 1.50
CA GLN A 23 18.55 -10.50 0.51
C GLN A 23 17.50 -11.59 0.35
N ILE A 24 16.95 -12.13 1.44
CA ILE A 24 15.91 -13.17 1.42
C ILE A 24 14.68 -12.68 0.66
N VAL A 25 14.12 -11.53 1.05
CA VAL A 25 12.90 -10.99 0.44
C VAL A 25 13.14 -10.58 -1.01
N ARG A 26 14.32 -10.02 -1.32
CA ARG A 26 14.69 -9.66 -2.70
C ARG A 26 14.76 -10.87 -3.61
N THR A 27 15.49 -11.91 -3.19
CA THR A 27 15.61 -13.15 -3.96
C THR A 27 14.24 -13.74 -4.25
N ALA A 28 13.38 -13.86 -3.24
CA ALA A 28 12.02 -14.35 -3.42
C ALA A 28 11.20 -13.53 -4.43
N VAL A 29 11.26 -12.20 -4.37
CA VAL A 29 10.58 -11.32 -5.33
C VAL A 29 11.11 -11.53 -6.75
N GLU A 30 12.42 -11.58 -6.93
CA GLU A 30 13.05 -11.70 -8.24
C GLU A 30 12.78 -13.07 -8.88
N GLU A 31 12.90 -14.15 -8.11
CA GLU A 31 12.61 -15.52 -8.54
C GLU A 31 11.13 -15.70 -8.90
N GLN A 32 10.22 -15.26 -8.03
CA GLN A 32 8.78 -15.34 -8.29
C GLN A 32 8.37 -14.49 -9.50
N ALA A 33 8.94 -13.29 -9.65
CA ALA A 33 8.68 -12.45 -10.80
C ALA A 33 9.18 -13.07 -12.11
N GLU A 34 10.34 -13.74 -12.09
CA GLU A 34 10.87 -14.47 -13.24
C GLU A 34 10.00 -15.69 -13.58
N ALA A 35 9.66 -16.51 -12.59
CA ALA A 35 8.78 -17.66 -12.77
C ALA A 35 7.46 -17.26 -13.44
N GLU A 36 6.83 -16.19 -12.96
CA GLU A 36 5.59 -15.66 -13.55
C GLU A 36 5.75 -15.19 -15.00
N ARG A 37 6.90 -14.61 -15.36
CA ARG A 37 7.21 -14.23 -16.74
C ARG A 37 7.37 -15.46 -17.63
N LEU A 38 8.15 -16.45 -17.18
CA LEU A 38 8.46 -17.67 -17.93
C LEU A 38 7.21 -18.49 -18.27
N VAL A 39 6.25 -18.55 -17.34
CA VAL A 39 4.98 -19.28 -17.54
C VAL A 39 3.85 -18.40 -18.12
N GLY A 40 4.12 -17.12 -18.42
CA GLY A 40 3.18 -16.23 -19.11
C GLY A 40 2.04 -15.67 -18.26
N VAL A 41 2.16 -15.67 -16.93
CA VAL A 41 1.14 -15.17 -15.99
C VAL A 41 1.54 -13.86 -15.29
N GLY A 42 2.74 -13.34 -15.58
CA GLY A 42 3.27 -12.12 -14.98
C GLY A 42 2.46 -10.88 -15.34
N HIS A 43 2.13 -10.07 -14.33
CA HIS A 43 1.43 -8.81 -14.54
C HIS A 43 2.42 -7.70 -14.94
N LEU A 44 2.45 -7.39 -16.23
CA LEU A 44 3.28 -6.33 -16.80
C LEU A 44 2.47 -5.03 -16.92
N ASP A 45 2.73 -4.09 -16.02
CA ASP A 45 2.06 -2.80 -16.00
C ASP A 45 2.63 -1.87 -17.08
N GLY A 46 1.89 -1.74 -18.17
CA GLY A 46 2.16 -0.83 -19.26
C GLY A 46 1.33 0.45 -19.24
N SER A 47 0.48 0.67 -18.22
CA SER A 47 -0.52 1.75 -18.20
C SER A 47 0.10 3.16 -18.29
N HIS A 48 1.34 3.30 -17.85
CA HIS A 48 2.10 4.56 -17.87
C HIS A 48 3.35 4.49 -18.73
N LYS A 49 3.49 3.45 -19.55
CA LYS A 49 4.70 3.23 -20.36
C LYS A 49 4.72 4.15 -21.58
N LYS A 50 5.85 4.82 -21.84
CA LYS A 50 6.08 5.50 -23.13
C LYS A 50 6.56 4.53 -24.20
N VAL A 51 6.43 4.93 -25.46
CA VAL A 51 6.98 4.17 -26.60
C VAL A 51 8.49 3.96 -26.38
N GLY A 52 8.94 2.70 -26.43
CA GLY A 52 10.34 2.32 -26.23
C GLY A 52 10.69 1.81 -24.82
N ASP A 53 9.91 2.13 -23.79
CA ASP A 53 10.19 1.66 -22.43
C ASP A 53 9.81 0.18 -22.25
N GLN A 54 10.32 -0.50 -21.22
CA GLN A 54 9.77 -1.79 -20.80
C GLN A 54 8.67 -1.57 -19.75
N PRO A 55 7.60 -2.40 -19.73
CA PRO A 55 6.59 -2.28 -18.69
C PRO A 55 7.19 -2.61 -17.33
N ASN A 56 6.70 -2.00 -16.26
CA ASN A 56 7.05 -2.45 -14.91
C ASN A 56 6.40 -3.81 -14.64
N GLN A 57 6.89 -4.56 -13.66
CA GLN A 57 6.22 -5.78 -13.23
C GLN A 57 5.68 -5.64 -11.82
N ARG A 58 4.43 -6.06 -11.64
CA ARG A 58 3.82 -6.17 -10.33
C ARG A 58 3.61 -7.63 -9.97
N VAL A 59 4.12 -8.05 -8.81
CA VAL A 59 3.88 -9.38 -8.25
C VAL A 59 2.80 -9.23 -7.19
N TRP A 60 1.58 -9.64 -7.52
CA TRP A 60 0.41 -9.53 -6.64
C TRP A 60 0.33 -10.67 -5.62
N ASN A 61 -0.51 -10.53 -4.58
CA ASN A 61 -0.82 -11.60 -3.62
C ASN A 61 0.43 -12.27 -3.02
N LEU A 62 1.41 -11.47 -2.58
CA LEU A 62 2.65 -11.98 -1.98
C LEU A 62 2.45 -12.89 -0.77
N PRO A 63 1.45 -12.69 0.12
CA PRO A 63 1.21 -13.61 1.23
C PRO A 63 0.96 -15.07 0.79
N ASN A 64 0.61 -15.31 -0.48
CA ASN A 64 0.41 -16.64 -1.01
C ASN A 64 1.66 -17.23 -1.71
N LYS A 65 2.79 -16.54 -1.69
CA LYS A 65 3.95 -16.82 -2.57
C LYS A 65 5.25 -17.16 -1.83
N GLY A 66 5.28 -17.03 -0.51
CA GLY A 66 6.48 -17.30 0.28
C GLY A 66 6.33 -16.92 1.75
N ASP A 67 7.06 -17.62 2.63
CA ASP A 67 6.98 -17.41 4.08
C ASP A 67 7.65 -16.10 4.50
N GLU A 68 8.70 -15.68 3.79
CA GLU A 68 9.37 -14.39 3.96
C GLU A 68 8.42 -13.19 3.79
N PHE A 69 7.35 -13.33 2.99
CA PHE A 69 6.30 -12.29 2.89
C PHE A 69 5.34 -12.33 4.08
N LEU A 70 5.05 -13.52 4.60
CA LEU A 70 4.24 -13.68 5.81
C LEU A 70 4.99 -13.20 7.06
N ASP A 71 6.32 -13.32 7.09
CA ASP A 71 7.18 -12.81 8.14
C ASP A 71 7.16 -11.29 8.22
N LEU A 72 7.06 -10.60 7.08
CA LEU A 72 6.89 -9.14 7.06
C LEU A 72 5.61 -8.70 7.78
N LEU A 73 4.55 -9.51 7.86
CA LEU A 73 3.33 -9.19 8.63
C LEU A 73 3.57 -9.18 10.15
N ASN A 74 4.65 -9.83 10.60
CA ASN A 74 5.07 -9.91 11.99
C ASN A 74 6.14 -8.87 12.34
N HIS A 75 6.51 -7.98 11.40
CA HIS A 75 7.59 -7.04 11.60
C HIS A 75 7.29 -6.04 12.75
N PRO A 76 8.22 -5.80 13.71
CA PRO A 76 7.97 -4.94 14.87
C PRO A 76 7.55 -3.50 14.54
N LEU A 77 7.99 -2.98 13.39
CA LEU A 77 7.56 -1.66 12.88
C LEU A 77 6.04 -1.57 12.71
N ILE A 78 5.38 -2.66 12.33
CA ILE A 78 3.91 -2.72 12.19
C ILE A 78 3.27 -2.48 13.56
N ASP A 79 3.75 -3.16 14.61
CA ASP A 79 3.21 -3.02 15.97
C ASP A 79 3.48 -1.63 16.56
N ALA A 80 4.61 -1.03 16.21
CA ALA A 80 4.98 0.30 16.70
C ALA A 80 4.11 1.43 16.09
N ILE A 81 3.66 1.26 14.85
CA ILE A 81 3.04 2.32 14.04
C ILE A 81 1.55 2.10 13.77
N MET A 82 1.13 0.90 13.35
CA MET A 82 -0.23 0.68 12.87
C MET A 82 -1.30 0.89 13.94
N PRO A 83 -1.15 0.40 15.20
CA PRO A 83 -2.14 0.65 16.25
C PRO A 83 -2.32 2.15 16.56
N TRP A 84 -1.22 2.92 16.46
CA TRP A 84 -1.27 4.36 16.68
C TRP A 84 -1.96 5.11 15.52
N PHE A 85 -1.75 4.67 14.28
CA PHE A 85 -2.25 5.38 13.09
C PHE A 85 -3.67 4.94 12.68
N LEU A 86 -3.91 3.63 12.59
CA LEU A 86 -5.16 3.03 12.12
C LEU A 86 -6.10 2.60 13.25
N GLY A 87 -5.63 2.64 14.50
CA GLY A 87 -6.32 2.12 15.67
C GLY A 87 -5.99 0.65 15.93
N SER A 88 -6.42 0.14 17.09
CA SER A 88 -6.07 -1.20 17.56
C SER A 88 -6.55 -2.36 16.67
N ASN A 89 -7.51 -2.11 15.78
CA ASN A 89 -8.01 -3.08 14.81
C ASN A 89 -7.73 -2.56 13.39
N PHE A 90 -6.88 -3.29 12.67
CA PHE A 90 -6.49 -2.98 11.29
C PHE A 90 -6.22 -4.29 10.53
N SER A 91 -6.31 -4.21 9.20
CA SER A 91 -6.12 -5.36 8.31
C SER A 91 -5.13 -5.02 7.20
N LEU A 92 -4.50 -6.02 6.63
CA LEU A 92 -3.68 -5.90 5.44
C LEU A 92 -4.59 -5.54 4.25
N PHE A 93 -4.42 -4.37 3.68
CA PHE A 93 -5.21 -3.88 2.56
C PHE A 93 -4.78 -4.53 1.24
N THR A 94 -3.47 -4.57 1.00
CA THR A 94 -2.82 -5.26 -0.12
C THR A 94 -1.32 -5.48 0.18
N MET A 95 -0.72 -6.51 -0.42
CA MET A 95 0.73 -6.73 -0.38
C MET A 95 1.25 -7.26 -1.71
N SER A 96 2.07 -6.44 -2.37
CA SER A 96 2.59 -6.71 -3.71
C SER A 96 4.03 -6.22 -3.85
N ALA A 97 4.80 -6.80 -4.78
CA ALA A 97 6.08 -6.25 -5.17
C ALA A 97 5.91 -5.40 -6.42
N ASN A 98 6.52 -4.21 -6.45
CA ASN A 98 6.63 -3.39 -7.65
C ASN A 98 8.09 -3.38 -8.10
N ILE A 99 8.34 -3.85 -9.32
CA ILE A 99 9.67 -3.89 -9.94
C ILE A 99 9.70 -2.83 -11.02
N ALA A 100 10.21 -1.65 -10.67
CA ALA A 100 10.36 -0.57 -11.64
C ALA A 100 11.56 -0.84 -12.56
N ARG A 101 11.33 -0.85 -13.87
CA ARG A 101 12.37 -1.05 -14.89
C ARG A 101 12.91 0.30 -15.39
N PRO A 102 14.11 0.31 -16.02
CA PRO A 102 14.60 1.47 -16.73
C PRO A 102 13.57 2.02 -17.73
N GLY A 103 13.37 3.33 -17.74
CA GLY A 103 12.41 3.98 -18.62
C GLY A 103 12.46 5.50 -18.61
N THR A 104 11.50 6.11 -19.30
CA THR A 104 11.39 7.56 -19.51
C THR A 104 10.04 8.11 -19.04
N SER A 105 9.24 7.27 -18.38
CA SER A 105 7.97 7.63 -17.78
C SER A 105 7.84 7.17 -16.33
N GLY A 106 7.11 7.97 -15.56
CA GLY A 106 6.74 7.69 -14.17
C GLY A 106 5.23 7.57 -14.05
N ILE A 107 4.75 7.31 -12.83
CA ILE A 107 3.31 7.35 -12.55
C ILE A 107 2.92 8.81 -12.26
N TYR A 108 1.69 9.17 -12.61
CA TYR A 108 1.12 10.48 -12.29
C TYR A 108 1.05 10.72 -10.77
N MET A 109 0.96 11.98 -10.37
CA MET A 109 0.76 12.35 -8.96
C MET A 109 -0.67 11.95 -8.52
N HIS A 110 -0.78 11.20 -7.43
CA HIS A 110 -2.05 10.67 -6.92
C HIS A 110 -2.03 10.54 -5.39
N ARG A 111 -3.18 10.15 -4.84
CA ARG A 111 -3.36 9.71 -3.46
C ARG A 111 -3.94 8.31 -3.49
N ASP A 112 -3.38 7.37 -2.75
CA ASP A 112 -3.93 5.99 -2.74
C ASP A 112 -5.35 5.94 -2.16
N GLN A 113 -5.70 6.90 -1.29
CA GLN A 113 -7.05 6.98 -0.74
C GLN A 113 -8.10 7.38 -1.79
N MET A 114 -7.70 7.87 -2.97
CA MET A 114 -8.63 8.42 -3.96
C MET A 114 -9.70 7.43 -4.46
N VAL A 115 -9.45 6.13 -4.30
CA VAL A 115 -10.37 5.05 -4.70
C VAL A 115 -11.43 4.72 -3.64
N MET A 116 -11.32 5.29 -2.43
CA MET A 116 -12.27 5.06 -1.33
C MET A 116 -13.15 6.29 -1.16
N ALA A 117 -14.48 6.15 -1.28
CA ALA A 117 -15.41 7.25 -1.02
C ALA A 117 -15.81 7.31 0.49
N PRO A 118 -15.86 8.50 1.11
CA PRO A 118 -15.38 9.78 0.59
C PRO A 118 -13.84 9.82 0.52
N ASP A 119 -13.31 10.33 -0.59
CA ASP A 119 -11.89 10.26 -0.94
C ASP A 119 -11.06 11.41 -0.33
N THR A 120 -11.74 12.52 -0.06
CA THR A 120 -11.18 13.73 0.50
C THR A 120 -11.67 13.93 1.93
N THR A 121 -10.92 13.39 2.89
CA THR A 121 -11.30 13.42 4.31
C THR A 121 -10.12 13.84 5.19
N ALA A 122 -10.43 14.32 6.39
CA ALA A 122 -9.43 14.58 7.43
C ALA A 122 -8.89 13.29 8.08
N HIS A 123 -9.41 12.11 7.70
CA HIS A 123 -9.06 10.84 8.29
C HIS A 123 -8.36 9.94 7.28
N ALA A 124 -7.17 9.45 7.65
CA ALA A 124 -6.52 8.40 6.88
C ALA A 124 -7.24 7.06 7.11
N TYR A 125 -7.59 6.39 6.03
CA TYR A 125 -8.12 5.04 6.03
C TYR A 125 -7.04 3.98 5.85
N VAL A 126 -5.93 4.36 5.20
CA VAL A 126 -4.83 3.46 4.84
C VAL A 126 -3.49 4.08 5.24
N LEU A 127 -2.57 3.22 5.67
CA LEU A 127 -1.15 3.56 5.78
C LEU A 127 -0.35 2.58 4.92
N ASN A 128 0.47 3.13 4.02
CA ASN A 128 1.37 2.35 3.20
C ASN A 128 2.72 2.19 3.89
N THR A 129 3.30 0.99 3.76
CA THR A 129 4.68 0.63 4.07
C THR A 129 5.35 0.21 2.76
N MET A 130 6.44 0.86 2.40
CA MET A 130 7.23 0.55 1.22
C MET A 130 8.60 0.05 1.65
N TRP A 131 8.86 -1.24 1.50
CA TRP A 131 10.12 -1.88 1.92
C TRP A 131 11.10 -1.88 0.76
N TYR A 132 12.22 -1.18 0.94
CA TYR A 132 13.24 -1.05 -0.09
C TYR A 132 14.16 -2.27 -0.09
N LEU A 133 14.17 -3.01 -1.20
CA LEU A 133 14.99 -4.21 -1.38
C LEU A 133 16.31 -3.93 -2.11
N THR A 134 16.53 -2.67 -2.48
CA THR A 134 17.73 -2.11 -3.09
C THR A 134 17.88 -0.68 -2.58
N ASP A 135 19.05 -0.08 -2.75
CA ASP A 135 19.19 1.37 -2.62
C ASP A 135 18.25 2.06 -3.60
N VAL A 136 17.55 3.10 -3.12
CA VAL A 136 16.60 3.87 -3.91
C VAL A 136 17.02 5.34 -3.88
N SER A 137 17.52 5.83 -5.02
CA SER A 137 17.85 7.23 -5.25
C SER A 137 16.79 7.91 -6.14
N GLU A 138 16.93 9.22 -6.34
CA GLU A 138 16.07 9.97 -7.27
C GLU A 138 16.19 9.40 -8.70
N GLU A 139 17.40 9.12 -9.16
CA GLU A 139 17.68 8.57 -10.49
C GLU A 139 17.15 7.14 -10.64
N LYS A 140 17.14 6.35 -9.56
CA LYS A 140 16.54 5.01 -9.55
C LYS A 140 15.01 5.04 -9.44
N GLY A 141 14.41 6.22 -9.51
CA GLY A 141 12.96 6.42 -9.54
C GLY A 141 12.32 6.30 -8.17
N ALA A 142 12.93 6.86 -7.13
CA ALA A 142 12.32 7.00 -5.81
C ALA A 142 10.89 7.56 -5.90
N THR A 143 10.00 7.07 -5.04
CA THR A 143 8.67 7.67 -4.89
C THR A 143 8.82 9.15 -4.57
N ARG A 144 8.24 10.03 -5.39
CA ARG A 144 8.21 11.46 -5.08
C ARG A 144 7.03 11.72 -4.17
N VAL A 145 7.25 12.45 -3.09
CA VAL A 145 6.22 12.81 -2.12
C VAL A 145 6.07 14.33 -2.10
N TYR A 146 4.85 14.81 -1.85
CA TYR A 146 4.58 16.21 -1.57
C TYR A 146 4.35 16.39 -0.06
N PRO A 147 5.37 16.80 0.70
CA PRO A 147 5.30 16.80 2.16
C PRO A 147 4.19 17.74 2.67
N GLY A 148 3.40 17.25 3.62
CA GLY A 148 2.33 18.02 4.27
C GLY A 148 1.04 18.12 3.44
N SER A 149 0.97 17.49 2.27
CA SER A 149 -0.22 17.56 1.41
C SER A 149 -1.42 16.77 1.97
N HIS A 150 -1.17 15.80 2.86
CA HIS A 150 -2.20 14.97 3.53
C HIS A 150 -3.17 15.76 4.41
N VAL A 151 -2.78 16.94 4.89
CA VAL A 151 -3.64 17.83 5.70
C VAL A 151 -4.36 18.89 4.88
N GLN A 152 -3.84 19.21 3.69
CA GLN A 152 -4.38 20.29 2.88
C GLN A 152 -5.53 19.80 1.99
N ASN A 153 -5.51 18.53 1.55
CA ASN A 153 -6.47 18.01 0.57
C ASN A 153 -6.53 18.88 -0.71
N VAL A 154 -5.47 19.64 -0.99
CA VAL A 154 -5.33 20.49 -2.16
C VAL A 154 -4.41 19.80 -3.17
N LEU A 155 -4.79 19.87 -4.44
CA LEU A 155 -4.00 19.37 -5.57
C LEU A 155 -2.67 20.14 -5.69
N PRO A 156 -1.52 19.46 -5.88
CA PRO A 156 -0.24 20.12 -6.14
C PRO A 156 -0.28 20.98 -7.41
N VAL A 157 0.46 22.08 -7.37
CA VAL A 157 0.46 23.13 -8.42
C VAL A 157 1.26 22.78 -9.66
N ASP A 158 2.18 21.81 -9.58
CA ASP A 158 2.91 21.29 -10.74
C ASP A 158 2.30 19.94 -11.17
N ILE A 159 1.38 20.04 -12.13
CA ILE A 159 0.50 18.96 -12.59
C ILE A 159 1.02 18.28 -13.86
N ASN A 160 2.23 18.62 -14.35
CA ASN A 160 2.70 18.26 -15.70
C ASN A 160 2.86 16.75 -15.98
N HIS A 161 2.39 15.89 -15.08
CA HIS A 161 2.31 14.44 -15.25
C HIS A 161 0.94 13.82 -14.91
N ILE A 162 -0.15 14.57 -14.69
CA ILE A 162 -1.47 13.99 -14.34
C ILE A 162 -2.50 14.15 -15.48
N VAL A 163 -2.85 13.05 -16.14
CA VAL A 163 -4.27 12.64 -16.24
C VAL A 163 -4.34 11.12 -16.26
N SER A 164 -4.97 10.52 -15.25
CA SER A 164 -5.41 9.13 -15.28
C SER A 164 -6.65 9.01 -16.19
N PRO A 165 -6.77 7.99 -17.06
CA PRO A 165 -8.00 7.74 -17.80
C PRO A 165 -9.24 7.54 -16.91
N ILE A 166 -9.06 7.20 -15.62
CA ILE A 166 -10.17 7.05 -14.66
C ILE A 166 -10.79 8.42 -14.32
N LEU A 167 -10.03 9.51 -14.45
CA LEU A 167 -10.51 10.88 -14.18
C LEU A 167 -11.16 11.55 -15.40
N SER A 168 -11.13 10.95 -16.60
CA SER A 168 -11.75 11.57 -17.79
C SER A 168 -13.29 11.61 -17.73
N GLY A 169 -13.90 10.98 -16.72
CA GLY A 169 -15.33 11.03 -16.45
C GLY A 169 -15.71 11.77 -15.16
N VAL A 170 -14.74 12.23 -14.36
CA VAL A 170 -15.00 13.07 -13.19
C VAL A 170 -14.79 14.51 -13.62
N SER A 171 -15.89 15.23 -13.84
CA SER A 171 -15.83 16.68 -13.99
C SER A 171 -15.13 17.25 -12.75
N VAL A 172 -14.00 17.90 -12.96
CA VAL A 172 -13.44 18.78 -11.93
C VAL A 172 -14.49 19.89 -11.78
N PRO A 173 -15.22 20.00 -10.66
CA PRO A 173 -16.44 20.82 -10.60
C PRO A 173 -16.15 22.32 -10.51
N TYR A 174 -14.94 22.75 -10.89
CA TYR A 174 -14.49 24.11 -10.69
C TYR A 174 -13.66 24.57 -11.89
N GLU A 175 -14.28 25.40 -12.74
CA GLU A 175 -13.56 26.28 -13.64
C GLU A 175 -12.87 27.34 -12.79
N TYR A 176 -11.54 27.27 -12.65
CA TYR A 176 -10.78 28.32 -11.98
C TYR A 176 -10.45 29.42 -12.98
N GLU A 177 -10.93 30.64 -12.72
CA GLU A 177 -10.59 31.81 -13.54
C GLU A 177 -9.09 32.12 -13.46
N ALA A 178 -8.48 32.40 -14.61
CA ALA A 178 -7.09 32.82 -14.73
C ALA A 178 -6.88 34.16 -14.00
N GLY A 179 -6.32 34.11 -12.79
CA GLY A 179 -6.06 35.30 -11.98
C GLY A 179 -6.48 35.20 -10.51
N ASP A 180 -7.09 34.09 -10.08
CA ASP A 180 -7.47 33.90 -8.67
C ASP A 180 -6.23 33.94 -7.76
N LYS A 181 -6.19 34.93 -6.86
CA LYS A 181 -5.11 35.12 -5.88
C LYS A 181 -5.01 33.94 -4.91
N ARG A 182 -6.04 33.09 -4.79
CA ARG A 182 -5.94 31.80 -4.07
C ARG A 182 -5.01 30.81 -4.79
N LEU A 183 -5.05 30.74 -6.11
CA LEU A 183 -4.12 29.93 -6.92
C LEU A 183 -2.67 30.46 -6.75
N MET A 184 -2.49 31.78 -6.69
CA MET A 184 -1.18 32.41 -6.47
C MET A 184 -0.63 32.22 -5.05
N ASN A 185 -1.50 32.15 -4.02
CA ASN A 185 -1.09 31.75 -2.67
C ASN A 185 -0.90 30.21 -2.54
N MET A 186 -1.54 29.40 -3.41
CA MET A 186 -1.30 27.96 -3.54
C MET A 186 0.03 27.64 -4.24
N LEU A 187 0.50 28.54 -5.12
CA LEU A 187 1.77 28.45 -5.86
C LEU A 187 3.04 28.56 -4.99
N GLN A 188 2.93 28.84 -3.69
CA GLN A 188 4.08 29.19 -2.83
C GLN A 188 4.53 28.14 -1.80
N LYS A 189 4.10 26.86 -1.85
CA LYS A 189 4.54 25.85 -0.88
C LYS A 189 5.01 24.51 -1.48
N GLY A 190 6.28 24.46 -1.88
CA GLY A 190 7.11 23.24 -1.97
C GLY A 190 7.03 22.44 -3.29
N THR A 191 8.17 22.00 -3.80
CA THR A 191 8.27 20.99 -4.86
C THR A 191 8.14 19.58 -4.26
N SER A 192 7.76 18.58 -5.07
CA SER A 192 7.85 17.18 -4.63
C SER A 192 9.30 16.77 -4.40
N ILE A 193 9.56 15.93 -3.41
CA ILE A 193 10.90 15.45 -3.04
C ILE A 193 10.98 13.92 -3.18
N PRO A 194 12.14 13.35 -3.55
CA PRO A 194 12.31 11.90 -3.59
C PRO A 194 12.37 11.32 -2.17
N ALA A 195 11.58 10.28 -1.88
CA ALA A 195 11.73 9.45 -0.69
C ALA A 195 12.90 8.47 -0.88
N ALA A 196 14.10 9.01 -1.11
CA ALA A 196 15.32 8.25 -1.34
C ALA A 196 15.86 7.70 -0.02
N ALA A 197 16.28 6.43 -0.02
CA ALA A 197 16.82 5.74 1.13
C ALA A 197 17.58 4.46 0.71
N PRO A 198 18.55 3.98 1.52
CA PRO A 198 19.26 2.75 1.24
C PRO A 198 18.36 1.51 1.37
N ALA A 199 18.81 0.39 0.82
CA ALA A 199 18.20 -0.92 1.00
C ALA A 199 17.96 -1.23 2.48
N GLY A 200 16.87 -1.92 2.78
CA GLY A 200 16.43 -2.21 4.14
C GLY A 200 15.68 -1.07 4.83
N SER A 201 15.55 0.09 4.20
CA SER A 201 14.66 1.15 4.69
C SER A 201 13.20 0.83 4.45
N CYS A 202 12.32 1.28 5.35
CA CYS A 202 10.87 1.24 5.16
C CYS A 202 10.32 2.67 5.11
N VAL A 203 9.68 3.04 4.01
CA VAL A 203 8.97 4.31 3.89
C VAL A 203 7.52 4.12 4.34
N LEU A 204 7.08 4.91 5.30
CA LEU A 204 5.69 5.02 5.76
C LEU A 204 5.04 6.19 5.03
N LEU A 205 3.86 5.98 4.45
CA LEU A 205 3.16 6.99 3.66
C LEU A 205 1.67 6.98 3.99
N ASP A 206 1.17 8.11 4.51
CA ASP A 206 -0.27 8.36 4.67
C ASP A 206 -0.93 8.33 3.30
N SER A 207 -1.99 7.54 3.13
CA SER A 207 -2.66 7.34 1.83
C SER A 207 -3.28 8.62 1.25
N ARG A 208 -3.36 9.70 2.02
CA ARG A 208 -3.82 11.02 1.57
C ARG A 208 -2.68 11.90 1.07
N THR A 209 -1.42 11.53 1.31
CA THR A 209 -0.27 12.27 0.82
C THR A 209 -0.18 12.14 -0.69
N TRP A 210 -0.14 13.28 -1.38
CA TRP A 210 0.11 13.31 -2.81
C TRP A 210 1.52 12.81 -3.09
N HIS A 211 1.60 11.82 -3.98
CA HIS A 211 2.85 11.19 -4.35
C HIS A 211 2.81 10.65 -5.78
N SER A 212 3.97 10.37 -6.35
CA SER A 212 4.11 9.76 -7.67
C SER A 212 5.28 8.77 -7.67
N THR A 213 5.29 7.85 -8.64
CA THR A 213 6.47 7.01 -8.87
C THR A 213 7.48 7.79 -9.69
N GLY A 214 8.70 7.94 -9.18
CA GLY A 214 9.81 8.54 -9.91
C GLY A 214 10.22 7.71 -11.13
N ILE A 215 10.87 8.36 -12.09
CA ILE A 215 11.37 7.71 -13.30
C ILE A 215 12.69 7.01 -12.95
N ASN A 216 12.78 5.71 -13.24
CA ASN A 216 14.03 4.99 -13.11
C ASN A 216 14.86 5.19 -14.39
N THR A 217 15.83 6.09 -14.35
CA THR A 217 16.73 6.41 -15.47
C THR A 217 18.03 5.60 -15.44
N THR A 218 18.19 4.72 -14.45
CA THR A 218 19.35 3.84 -14.32
C THR A 218 19.24 2.62 -15.23
N LYS A 219 20.23 1.73 -15.19
CA LYS A 219 20.22 0.45 -15.93
C LYS A 219 19.69 -0.73 -15.10
N GLU A 220 19.42 -0.51 -13.82
CA GLU A 220 19.03 -1.56 -12.88
C GLU A 220 17.53 -1.52 -12.61
N THR A 221 16.96 -2.65 -12.22
CA THR A 221 15.59 -2.68 -11.70
C THR A 221 15.55 -2.17 -10.26
N ARG A 222 14.38 -1.67 -9.85
CA ARG A 222 14.10 -1.24 -8.48
C ARG A 222 12.93 -2.05 -7.90
N PRO A 223 13.20 -3.22 -7.28
CA PRO A 223 12.18 -3.95 -6.54
C PRO A 223 11.89 -3.28 -5.19
N VAL A 224 10.61 -3.09 -4.91
CA VAL A 224 10.08 -2.60 -3.61
C VAL A 224 8.85 -3.41 -3.25
N ILE A 225 8.71 -3.82 -1.98
CA ILE A 225 7.43 -4.33 -1.48
C ILE A 225 6.53 -3.16 -1.15
N LEU A 226 5.36 -3.10 -1.77
CA LEU A 226 4.27 -2.21 -1.41
C LEU A 226 3.28 -3.00 -0.56
N GLN A 227 3.24 -2.66 0.73
CA GLN A 227 2.39 -3.29 1.72
C GLN A 227 1.54 -2.22 2.40
N SER A 228 0.23 -2.33 2.29
CA SER A 228 -0.71 -1.33 2.77
C SER A 228 -1.59 -1.93 3.86
N PHE A 229 -1.90 -1.16 4.89
CA PHE A 229 -2.85 -1.56 5.93
C PHE A 229 -4.01 -0.58 5.98
N CYS A 230 -5.21 -1.09 6.26
CA CYS A 230 -6.41 -0.29 6.35
C CYS A 230 -7.08 -0.42 7.72
N ARG A 231 -7.92 0.55 8.08
CA ARG A 231 -8.83 0.42 9.23
C ARG A 231 -9.72 -0.81 9.05
N PHE A 232 -10.10 -1.46 10.15
CA PHE A 232 -10.87 -2.71 10.13
C PHE A 232 -12.20 -2.67 9.35
N PHE A 233 -12.83 -1.50 9.23
CA PHE A 233 -14.11 -1.34 8.51
C PHE A 233 -13.92 -1.10 7.00
N VAL A 234 -12.68 -0.87 6.56
CA VAL A 234 -12.35 -0.66 5.15
C VAL A 234 -12.21 -2.03 4.50
N ARG A 235 -12.92 -2.24 3.39
CA ARG A 235 -12.80 -3.47 2.60
C ARG A 235 -11.41 -3.54 1.99
N GLN A 236 -10.70 -4.65 2.21
CA GLN A 236 -9.39 -4.93 1.62
C GLN A 236 -9.48 -4.97 0.09
N ILE A 237 -8.46 -4.46 -0.61
CA ILE A 237 -8.37 -4.56 -2.09
C ILE A 237 -8.24 -6.03 -2.50
N GLU A 238 -7.39 -6.77 -1.79
CA GLU A 238 -7.21 -8.20 -1.99
C GLU A 238 -8.13 -8.99 -1.06
N ASN A 239 -8.98 -9.85 -1.62
CA ASN A 239 -9.85 -10.74 -0.84
C ASN A 239 -9.08 -12.01 -0.43
N TYR A 240 -8.23 -11.91 0.58
CA TYR A 240 -7.39 -13.02 1.05
C TYR A 240 -8.16 -14.27 1.47
N GLN A 241 -9.40 -14.15 1.94
CA GLN A 241 -10.25 -15.32 2.20
C GLN A 241 -10.45 -16.17 0.93
N ALA A 242 -10.58 -15.53 -0.23
CA ALA A 242 -10.80 -16.19 -1.51
C ALA A 242 -9.52 -16.54 -2.26
N ILE A 243 -8.46 -15.73 -2.14
CA ILE A 243 -7.27 -15.85 -3.01
C ILE A 243 -6.07 -16.55 -2.35
N LEU A 244 -6.10 -16.82 -1.04
CA LEU A 244 -5.08 -17.64 -0.40
C LEU A 244 -5.36 -19.13 -0.63
N SER A 245 -4.30 -19.90 -0.87
CA SER A 245 -4.35 -21.35 -0.93
C SER A 245 -4.68 -21.96 0.43
N GLU A 246 -5.26 -23.16 0.44
CA GLU A 246 -5.54 -23.89 1.69
C GLU A 246 -4.26 -24.27 2.44
N GLU A 247 -3.17 -24.55 1.70
CA GLU A 247 -1.85 -24.79 2.27
C GLU A 247 -1.35 -23.58 3.07
N VAL A 248 -1.41 -22.38 2.48
CA VAL A 248 -1.03 -21.15 3.19
C VAL A 248 -1.95 -20.92 4.37
N LYS A 249 -3.28 -21.01 4.21
CA LYS A 249 -4.25 -20.81 5.30
C LYS A 249 -4.00 -21.75 6.49
N ALA A 250 -3.55 -22.98 6.25
CA ALA A 250 -3.31 -23.98 7.28
C ALA A 250 -2.12 -23.64 8.20
N LYS A 251 -1.12 -22.89 7.72
CA LYS A 251 0.08 -22.53 8.49
C LYS A 251 0.07 -21.13 9.11
N LEU A 252 -0.91 -20.28 8.78
CA LEU A 252 -0.97 -18.91 9.31
C LEU A 252 -1.12 -18.88 10.84
N SER A 253 -0.33 -18.02 11.48
CA SER A 253 -0.51 -17.69 12.90
C SER A 253 -1.83 -16.95 13.13
N GLU A 254 -2.36 -16.95 14.36
CA GLU A 254 -3.59 -16.21 14.71
C GLU A 254 -3.49 -14.72 14.33
N ARG A 255 -2.31 -14.12 14.54
CA ARG A 255 -2.02 -12.75 14.12
C ARG A 255 -2.12 -12.58 12.60
N GLN A 256 -1.47 -13.44 11.82
CA GLN A 256 -1.49 -13.34 10.36
C GLN A 256 -2.91 -13.54 9.83
N ARG A 257 -3.67 -14.49 10.39
CA ARG A 257 -5.09 -14.69 10.07
C ARG A 257 -5.89 -13.41 10.30
N ALA A 258 -5.72 -12.76 11.45
CA ALA A 258 -6.40 -11.51 11.77
C ALA A 258 -6.03 -10.38 10.79
N LEU A 259 -4.74 -10.19 10.50
CA LEU A 259 -4.28 -9.19 9.53
C LEU A 259 -4.81 -9.46 8.13
N LEU A 260 -4.86 -10.72 7.71
CA LEU A 260 -5.38 -11.12 6.40
C LEU A 260 -6.91 -11.10 6.33
N GLY A 261 -7.60 -10.71 7.41
CA GLY A 261 -9.06 -10.67 7.45
C GLY A 261 -9.69 -12.06 7.39
N LEU A 262 -8.94 -13.11 7.72
CA LEU A 262 -9.48 -14.45 7.86
C LEU A 262 -10.21 -14.54 9.21
N PRO A 263 -11.43 -15.09 9.23
CA PRO A 263 -12.14 -15.25 10.48
C PRO A 263 -11.39 -16.25 11.38
N SER A 264 -11.33 -15.93 12.67
CA SER A 264 -10.91 -16.88 13.69
C SER A 264 -12.14 -17.68 14.09
N PHE A 265 -12.43 -18.74 13.33
CA PHE A 265 -13.46 -19.70 13.71
C PHE A 265 -12.78 -20.91 14.36
N LYS A 266 -12.99 -21.09 15.65
CA LYS A 266 -12.78 -22.36 16.35
C LYS A 266 -13.95 -23.29 16.02
N PRO A 267 -13.74 -24.62 15.97
CA PRO A 267 -14.84 -25.58 15.89
C PRO A 267 -15.87 -25.31 16.99
N GLY A 268 -17.11 -24.95 16.59
CA GLY A 268 -18.18 -24.55 17.50
C GLY A 268 -18.47 -23.05 17.57
N ASP A 269 -17.67 -22.21 16.91
CA ASP A 269 -17.88 -20.76 16.86
C ASP A 269 -19.12 -20.39 16.03
N LYS A 270 -19.82 -19.38 16.54
CA LYS A 270 -21.15 -18.98 16.09
C LYS A 270 -21.00 -17.68 15.31
N GLY A 271 -21.02 -17.76 13.98
CA GLY A 271 -21.00 -16.62 13.05
C GLY A 271 -21.96 -15.49 13.45
N HIS A 272 -21.37 -14.36 13.82
CA HIS A 272 -22.06 -13.14 14.19
C HIS A 272 -21.36 -11.95 13.54
N GLY A 273 -22.09 -10.85 13.27
CA GLY A 273 -21.56 -9.66 12.60
C GLY A 273 -20.31 -9.08 13.26
N PHE A 274 -20.16 -9.17 14.59
CA PHE A 274 -18.94 -8.73 15.28
C PHE A 274 -17.84 -9.80 15.39
N ALA A 275 -18.12 -11.07 15.08
CA ALA A 275 -17.12 -12.14 15.14
C ALA A 275 -16.00 -11.97 14.09
N MET A 276 -16.26 -11.24 12.99
CA MET A 276 -15.23 -10.85 12.03
C MET A 276 -14.22 -9.83 12.58
N TYR A 277 -14.54 -9.10 13.66
CA TYR A 277 -13.64 -8.08 14.23
C TYR A 277 -12.73 -8.62 15.33
N ASN A 278 -12.78 -9.94 15.61
CA ASN A 278 -11.81 -10.66 16.44
C ASN A 278 -11.55 -10.04 17.84
N TRP A 279 -12.55 -9.40 18.43
CA TRP A 279 -12.41 -8.75 19.74
C TRP A 279 -12.18 -9.78 20.86
N PRO A 280 -11.06 -9.69 21.61
CA PRO A 280 -10.79 -10.60 22.72
C PRO A 280 -11.91 -10.56 23.78
N GLY A 281 -12.38 -11.73 24.23
CA GLY A 281 -13.28 -11.85 25.38
C GLY A 281 -14.79 -11.74 25.09
N ILE A 282 -15.23 -11.68 23.84
CA ILE A 282 -16.66 -11.61 23.51
C ILE A 282 -17.28 -13.02 23.43
N ASN A 283 -18.25 -13.30 24.31
CA ASN A 283 -19.07 -14.51 24.29
C ASN A 283 -20.39 -14.24 23.53
N VAL A 284 -20.67 -14.99 22.47
CA VAL A 284 -21.83 -14.77 21.59
C VAL A 284 -22.82 -15.95 21.56
N GLY A 285 -24.10 -15.61 21.37
CA GLY A 285 -25.24 -16.54 21.21
C GLY A 285 -25.25 -17.29 19.86
N ARG A 286 -26.16 -18.28 19.67
CA ARG A 286 -26.21 -19.16 18.48
C ARG A 286 -26.76 -18.43 17.23
N ILE A 287 -26.18 -18.71 16.05
CA ILE A 287 -26.59 -18.14 14.73
C ILE A 287 -28.02 -18.53 14.36
N ARG A 288 -28.42 -19.76 14.71
CA ARG A 288 -29.77 -20.28 14.52
C ARG A 288 -30.14 -21.09 15.76
N ALA A 289 -31.21 -20.69 16.43
CA ALA A 289 -31.88 -21.56 17.40
C ALA A 289 -32.74 -22.56 16.62
N ALA A 290 -32.50 -23.86 16.80
CA ALA A 290 -33.49 -24.84 16.41
C ALA A 290 -34.65 -24.73 17.40
N VAL A 291 -35.84 -24.40 16.93
CA VAL A 291 -37.06 -24.56 17.72
C VAL A 291 -37.48 -26.01 17.54
N SER A 292 -37.16 -26.88 18.50
CA SER A 292 -37.89 -28.14 18.61
C SER A 292 -39.31 -27.77 19.03
N LYS A 293 -40.27 -27.89 18.10
CA LYS A 293 -41.67 -27.98 18.51
C LYS A 293 -41.81 -29.37 19.12
N GLU A 294 -42.03 -29.41 20.44
CA GLU A 294 -42.59 -30.58 21.12
C GLU A 294 -43.92 -30.99 20.50
#